data_AF-A0A9D4CWF2-F1
#
_entry.id   AF-A0A9D4CWF2-F1
#
_cell.length_a   1.000
_cell.length_b   1.000
_cell.length_c   1.000
_cell.angle_alpha   90.00
_cell.angle_beta   90.00
_cell.angle_gamma   90.00
#
_symmetry.space_group_name_H-M   'P 1'
#
loop_
_entity.id
_entity.type
_entity.pdbx_description
1 polymer ?
#
loop_
_entity_poly.entity_id
_entity_poly.type
_entity_poly.pdbx_seq_one_letter_code
_entity_poly.pdbx_strand_id
1 'polypeptide(L)'
;MEWGIFFNTGEAELVQNLNGTQAKVYVVLKMIIREILKPTKKEITSYVLKNIISWKAENIPQTKFPAQSLLHWVHDGLRELRMAIEKKTTSLLHDSRVEFNGSLWFG
;
A
#
# COMPACT_ATOMS: atom_id res chain seq x y z
N MET A 1 -4.98 17.50 -21.42
CA MET A 1 -4.20 16.26 -21.26
C MET A 1 -3.39 16.40 -19.99
N GLU A 2 -3.50 15.46 -19.08
CA GLU A 2 -2.69 15.40 -17.86
C GLU A 2 -1.65 14.28 -18.05
N TRP A 3 -0.39 14.59 -17.79
CA TRP A 3 0.71 13.63 -17.88
C TRP A 3 0.96 13.00 -16.50
N GLY A 4 0.99 11.67 -16.45
CA GLY A 4 1.40 10.91 -15.27
C GLY A 4 2.84 10.41 -15.40
N ILE A 5 3.58 10.41 -14.30
CA ILE A 5 4.94 9.84 -14.26
C ILE A 5 4.83 8.36 -13.85
N PHE A 6 5.42 7.46 -14.63
CA PHE A 6 5.40 6.02 -14.39
C PHE A 6 6.82 5.44 -14.35
N PHE A 7 7.15 4.71 -13.28
CA PHE A 7 8.47 4.12 -13.06
C PHE A 7 8.49 2.59 -13.25
N ASN A 8 7.76 2.08 -14.25
CA ASN A 8 7.52 0.65 -14.43
C ASN A 8 8.82 -0.19 -14.49
N THR A 9 9.85 0.30 -15.18
CA THR A 9 11.13 -0.41 -15.32
C THR A 9 11.87 -0.50 -13.99
N GLY A 10 11.99 0.63 -13.26
CA GLY A 10 12.66 0.65 -11.96
C GLY A 10 11.91 -0.20 -10.92
N GLU A 11 10.57 -0.17 -10.94
CA GLU A 11 9.77 -1.05 -10.08
C GLU A 11 9.99 -2.53 -10.35
N ALA A 12 10.14 -2.92 -11.63
CA ALA A 12 10.39 -4.31 -11.98
C ALA A 12 11.75 -4.76 -11.44
N GLU A 13 12.78 -3.93 -11.56
CA GLU A 13 14.12 -4.20 -11.04
C GLU A 13 14.13 -4.29 -9.50
N LEU A 14 13.42 -3.40 -8.81
CA LEU A 14 13.29 -3.45 -7.35
C LEU A 14 12.63 -4.76 -6.89
N VAL A 15 11.59 -5.22 -7.58
CA VAL A 15 10.91 -6.48 -7.26
C VAL A 15 11.83 -7.69 -7.51
N GLN A 16 12.68 -7.65 -8.54
CA GLN A 16 13.64 -8.72 -8.83
C GLN A 16 14.77 -8.82 -7.79
N ASN A 17 15.12 -7.71 -7.14
CA ASN A 17 16.18 -7.66 -6.12
C ASN A 17 15.68 -7.95 -4.68
N LEU A 18 14.40 -8.30 -4.51
CA LEU A 18 13.87 -8.75 -3.22
C LEU A 18 14.49 -10.08 -2.81
N ASN A 19 14.75 -10.25 -1.51
CA ASN A 19 15.13 -11.56 -1.01
C ASN A 19 13.94 -12.55 -1.03
N GLY A 20 14.23 -13.84 -0.85
CA GLY A 20 13.22 -14.89 -0.97
C GLY A 20 12.02 -14.73 -0.03
N THR A 21 12.21 -14.20 1.18
CA THR A 21 11.10 -13.97 2.12
C THR A 21 10.29 -12.75 1.72
N GLN A 22 10.92 -11.64 1.35
CA GLN A 22 10.26 -10.43 0.86
C GLN A 22 9.41 -10.72 -0.39
N ALA A 23 9.94 -11.49 -1.34
CA ALA A 23 9.20 -11.92 -2.52
C ALA A 23 7.97 -12.76 -2.15
N LYS A 24 8.10 -13.69 -1.20
CA LYS A 24 6.96 -14.48 -0.68
C LYS A 24 5.92 -13.60 0.01
N VAL A 25 6.33 -12.64 0.85
CA VAL A 25 5.42 -11.65 1.46
C VAL A 25 4.63 -10.92 0.38
N TYR A 26 5.33 -10.40 -0.64
CA TYR A 26 4.69 -9.70 -1.75
C TYR A 26 3.66 -10.56 -2.49
N VAL A 27 4.00 -11.81 -2.80
CA VAL A 27 3.09 -12.76 -3.47
C VAL A 27 1.86 -13.07 -2.61
N VAL A 28 2.04 -13.36 -1.31
CA VAL A 28 0.93 -13.65 -0.39
C VAL A 28 0.00 -12.46 -0.27
N LEU A 29 0.54 -11.25 -0.07
CA LEU A 29 -0.25 -10.02 -0.03
C LEU A 29 -1.03 -9.80 -1.34
N LYS A 30 -0.41 -10.08 -2.49
CA LYS A 30 -1.04 -9.98 -3.80
C LYS A 30 -2.20 -10.96 -3.97
N MET A 31 -2.06 -12.19 -3.46
CA MET A 31 -3.14 -13.18 -3.44
C MET A 31 -4.30 -12.71 -2.55
N ILE A 32 -4.01 -12.23 -1.33
CA ILE A 32 -5.02 -11.71 -0.41
C ILE A 32 -5.81 -10.57 -1.04
N ILE A 33 -5.13 -9.59 -1.65
CA ILE A 33 -5.85 -8.50 -2.31
C ILE A 33 -6.68 -8.98 -3.48
N ARG A 34 -6.14 -9.87 -4.32
CA ARG A 34 -6.84 -10.35 -5.51
C ARG A 34 -8.11 -11.12 -5.15
N GLU A 35 -8.03 -12.03 -4.20
CA GLU A 35 -9.09 -12.99 -3.90
C GLU A 35 -10.06 -12.49 -2.82
N ILE A 36 -9.59 -11.67 -1.87
CA ILE A 36 -10.40 -11.25 -0.71
C ILE A 36 -10.85 -9.79 -0.84
N LEU A 37 -9.92 -8.88 -1.15
CA LEU A 37 -10.19 -7.44 -1.08
C LEU A 37 -10.77 -6.87 -2.37
N LYS A 38 -10.29 -7.27 -3.55
CA LYS A 38 -10.78 -6.77 -4.84
C LYS A 38 -12.29 -6.97 -5.06
N PRO A 39 -12.91 -8.09 -4.65
CA PRO A 39 -14.35 -8.26 -4.77
C PRO A 39 -15.16 -7.22 -3.98
N THR A 40 -14.61 -6.70 -2.88
CA THR A 40 -15.31 -5.77 -1.97
C THR A 40 -14.84 -4.33 -2.08
N LYS A 41 -13.60 -4.09 -2.55
CA LYS A 41 -12.91 -2.79 -2.61
C LYS A 41 -12.10 -2.66 -3.90
N LYS A 42 -12.72 -2.11 -4.95
CA LYS A 42 -12.10 -1.95 -6.27
C LYS A 42 -10.97 -0.92 -6.30
N GLU A 43 -10.96 0.04 -5.37
CA GLU A 43 -9.89 1.06 -5.28
C GLU A 43 -8.51 0.49 -4.87
N ILE A 44 -8.46 -0.71 -4.29
CA ILE A 44 -7.21 -1.32 -3.85
C ILE A 44 -6.55 -2.00 -5.05
N THR A 45 -5.54 -1.33 -5.59
CA THR A 45 -4.76 -1.84 -6.72
C THR A 45 -3.51 -2.59 -6.24
N SER A 46 -2.93 -3.41 -7.12
CA SER A 46 -1.63 -4.03 -6.87
C SER A 46 -0.48 -3.03 -6.72
N TYR A 47 -0.69 -1.77 -7.11
CA TYR A 47 0.28 -0.69 -6.95
C TYR A 47 0.49 -0.34 -5.47
N VAL A 48 -0.59 -0.33 -4.68
CA VAL A 48 -0.52 -0.10 -3.23
C VAL A 48 0.37 -1.14 -2.55
N LEU A 49 0.32 -2.39 -3.01
CA LEU A 49 1.19 -3.45 -2.49
C LEU A 49 2.65 -3.28 -2.87
N LYS A 50 2.92 -2.85 -4.10
CA LYS A 50 4.29 -2.53 -4.51
C LYS A 50 4.87 -1.47 -3.60
N ASN A 51 4.10 -0.42 -3.30
CA ASN A 51 4.55 0.64 -2.40
C ASN A 51 4.82 0.13 -0.98
N ILE A 52 3.96 -0.73 -0.44
CA ILE A 52 4.16 -1.33 0.89
C ILE A 52 5.45 -2.16 0.93
N ILE A 53 5.67 -3.05 -0.04
CA ILE A 53 6.88 -3.89 -0.03
C ILE A 53 8.14 -3.06 -0.31
N SER A 54 8.08 -2.07 -1.21
CA SER A 54 9.20 -1.17 -1.48
C SER A 54 9.56 -0.34 -0.25
N TRP A 55 8.57 0.22 0.44
CA TRP A 55 8.77 0.95 1.69
C TRP A 55 9.43 0.08 2.76
N LYS A 56 8.98 -1.17 2.91
CA LYS A 56 9.60 -2.12 3.84
C LYS A 56 11.03 -2.46 3.45
N ALA A 57 11.29 -2.70 2.16
CA ALA A 57 12.62 -3.04 1.67
C ALA A 57 13.62 -1.89 1.81
N GLU A 58 13.15 -0.64 1.72
CA GLU A 58 13.96 0.56 1.91
C GLU A 58 14.34 0.76 3.39
N ASN A 59 13.39 0.56 4.31
CA ASN A 59 13.58 0.88 5.73
C ASN A 59 14.14 -0.29 6.56
N ILE A 60 14.02 -1.52 6.07
CA ILE A 60 14.30 -2.72 6.87
C ILE A 60 15.35 -3.57 6.14
N PRO A 61 16.53 -3.81 6.76
CA PRO A 61 17.55 -4.64 6.17
C PRO A 61 17.04 -6.04 5.81
N GLN A 62 17.49 -6.58 4.68
CA GLN A 62 17.11 -7.91 4.20
C GLN A 62 17.33 -9.03 5.24
N THR A 63 18.33 -8.88 6.13
CA THR A 63 18.63 -9.83 7.22
C THR A 63 17.51 -9.97 8.25
N LYS A 64 16.58 -9.01 8.30
CA LYS A 64 15.37 -9.05 9.16
C LYS A 64 14.19 -9.81 8.54
N PHE A 65 14.38 -10.39 7.35
CA PHE A 65 13.38 -11.22 6.68
C PHE A 65 13.80 -12.71 6.61
N PRO A 66 14.08 -13.38 7.75
CA PRO A 66 14.28 -14.83 7.74
C PRO A 66 12.96 -15.55 7.38
N ALA A 67 13.03 -16.78 6.88
CA ALA A 67 11.85 -17.49 6.41
C ALA A 67 10.74 -17.66 7.47
N GLN A 68 11.13 -17.76 8.74
CA GLN A 68 10.22 -17.94 9.88
C GLN A 68 9.36 -16.69 10.17
N SER A 69 9.79 -15.50 9.72
CA SER A 69 9.04 -14.26 9.94
C SER A 69 8.04 -13.94 8.83
N LEU A 70 7.84 -14.84 7.85
CA LEU A 70 6.92 -14.63 6.74
C LEU A 70 5.52 -14.18 7.21
N LEU A 71 4.93 -14.91 8.15
CA LEU A 71 3.57 -14.59 8.64
C LEU A 71 3.53 -13.24 9.35
N HIS A 72 4.57 -12.93 10.14
CA HIS A 72 4.71 -11.65 10.81
C HIS A 72 4.72 -10.50 9.79
N TRP A 73 5.53 -10.61 8.74
CA TRP A 73 5.63 -9.57 7.70
C TRP A 73 4.39 -9.44 6.83
N VAL A 74 3.67 -10.55 6.58
CA VAL A 74 2.36 -10.50 5.91
C VAL A 74 1.35 -9.76 6.77
N HIS A 75 1.25 -10.09 8.06
CA HIS A 75 0.34 -9.41 8.99
C HIS A 75 0.68 -7.91 9.09
N ASP A 76 1.96 -7.58 9.20
CA ASP A 76 2.42 -6.21 9.29
C ASP A 76 2.13 -5.40 8.01
N GLY A 77 2.30 -6.01 6.83
CA GLY A 77 1.90 -5.39 5.55
C GLY A 77 0.39 -5.14 5.44
N LEU A 78 -0.45 -6.06 5.94
CA LEU A 78 -1.90 -5.83 6.00
C LEU A 78 -2.28 -4.74 6.99
N ARG A 79 -1.55 -4.64 8.11
CA ARG A 79 -1.73 -3.55 9.08
C ARG A 79 -1.40 -2.19 8.46
N GLU A 80 -0.29 -2.09 7.73
CA GLU A 80 0.06 -0.88 6.99
C GLU A 80 -0.99 -0.49 5.95
N LEU A 81 -1.50 -1.47 5.19
CA LEU A 81 -2.59 -1.24 4.25
C LEU A 81 -3.84 -0.68 4.95
N ARG A 82 -4.23 -1.26 6.08
CA ARG A 82 -5.35 -0.76 6.89
C ARG A 82 -5.13 0.68 7.35
N MET A 83 -3.96 0.98 7.90
CA MET A 83 -3.61 2.33 8.36
C MET A 83 -3.64 3.35 7.21
N ALA A 84 -3.16 2.97 6.02
CA ALA A 84 -3.19 3.84 4.84
C ALA A 84 -4.62 4.16 4.40
N ILE A 85 -5.54 3.18 4.43
CA ILE A 85 -6.95 3.36 4.11
C ILE A 85 -7.63 4.25 5.16
N GLU A 86 -7.38 4.02 6.45
CA GLU A 86 -7.94 4.82 7.54
C GLU A 86 -7.47 6.28 7.46
N LYS A 87 -6.17 6.50 7.22
CA LYS A 87 -5.61 7.87 7.06
C LYS A 87 -6.25 8.62 5.90
N LYS A 88 -6.46 7.97 4.75
CA LYS A 88 -7.16 8.56 3.59
C LYS A 88 -8.61 8.91 3.93
N THR A 89 -9.28 8.07 4.70
CA THR A 89 -10.67 8.32 5.11
C THR A 89 -10.76 9.54 6.02
N THR A 90 -9.85 9.66 6.99
CA THR A 90 -9.77 10.82 7.89
C THR A 90 -9.46 12.13 7.16
N SER A 91 -8.55 12.10 6.17
CA SER A 91 -8.25 13.31 5.37
C SER A 91 -9.44 13.77 4.54
N LEU A 92 -10.19 12.84 3.94
CA LEU A 92 -11.41 13.17 3.19
C LEU A 92 -12.49 13.78 4.09
N LEU A 93 -12.67 13.24 5.31
CA LEU A 93 -13.62 13.81 6.27
C LEU A 93 -13.21 15.21 6.75
N HIS A 94 -11.91 15.50 6.82
CA HIS A 94 -11.41 16.84 7.13
C HIS A 94 -11.70 17.81 5.97
N ASP A 95 -11.41 17.42 4.73
CA ASP A 95 -11.68 18.26 3.54
C ASP A 95 -13.17 18.56 3.37
N SER A 96 -14.05 17.56 3.54
CA SER A 96 -15.50 17.77 3.48
C SER A 96 -16.03 18.68 4.60
N ARG A 97 -15.39 18.69 5.79
CA ARG A 97 -15.71 19.63 6.88
C ARG A 97 -15.26 21.05 6.57
N VAL A 98 -14.13 21.23 5.90
CA VAL A 98 -13.64 22.55 5.47
C VAL A 98 -14.56 23.14 4.39
N GLU A 99 -15.00 22.33 3.43
CA GLU A 99 -15.97 22.78 2.40
C GLU A 99 -17.32 23.18 3.00
N PHE A 100 -17.84 22.39 3.95
CA PHE A 100 -19.10 22.71 4.63
C PHE A 100 -19.01 24.00 5.46
N ASN A 101 -17.92 24.19 6.20
CA ASN A 101 -17.71 25.42 6.98
C ASN A 101 -17.40 26.63 6.10
N GLY A 102 -16.79 26.46 4.92
CA GLY A 102 -16.56 27.53 3.96
C GLY A 102 -17.84 28.05 3.28
N SER A 103 -18.83 27.18 3.08
CA SER A 103 -20.14 27.56 2.53
C SER A 103 -21.05 28.34 3.49
N LEU A 104 -20.76 28.31 4.80
CA LEU A 104 -21.54 29.00 5.84
C LEU A 104 -21.18 30.50 6.02
N TRP A 105 -20.16 30.99 5.32
CA TRP A 105 -19.75 32.41 5.33
C TRP A 105 -20.20 33.20 4.09
N PHE A 106 -20.85 32.54 3.13
CA PHE A 106 -21.41 33.14 1.91
C PHE A 106 -22.94 32.96 1.86
N GLY A 107 -23.62 33.25 2.97
CA GLY A 107 -25.08 33.26 3.09
C GLY A 107 -25.58 34.57 3.69
#